data_AF-A0A933L3W6-F1
#
_entry.id   AF-A0A933L3W6-F1
#
_cell.length_a   1.000
_cell.length_b   1.000
_cell.length_c   1.000
_cell.angle_alpha   90.00
_cell.angle_beta   90.00
_cell.angle_gamma   90.00
#
_symmetry.space_group_name_H-M   'P 1'
#
loop_
_entity.id
_entity.type
_entity.pdbx_description
1 polymer ?
#
loop_
_entity_poly.entity_id
_entity_poly.type
_entity_poly.pdbx_seq_one_letter_code
_entity_poly.pdbx_strand_id
1 'polypeptide(L)'
;MEKIDRMNAGKHQSAVHEAAHVGVGIMEGVMSAKVVEDPYTPLHRADEIAAVVLKVVTVLALTFGLFEYDRQKADARVSESLALVQEWESGGYREAYTHINDLLWPLYSESAEAIAAVGDDAAARALLYGNIGEAVTGRDNAFVSEADRDVDKVFHFFERGAICADESICDYAVMKTFFGSESESFWLYFSKYAERRRSDGYAGYGEWTRRFVEGDIRRAKFLGLF
;
A
#
# COMPACT_ATOMS: atom_id res chain seq x y z
N MET A 1 -25.90 19.81 -27.92
CA MET A 1 -27.15 19.02 -27.93
C MET A 1 -26.90 17.91 -26.93
N GLU A 2 -27.57 17.80 -25.78
CA GLU A 2 -28.95 18.10 -25.46
C GLU A 2 -29.08 18.30 -23.94
N LYS A 3 -29.79 19.35 -23.55
CA LYS A 3 -30.10 19.73 -22.17
C LYS A 3 -31.48 19.12 -21.89
N ILE A 4 -31.62 18.22 -20.92
CA ILE A 4 -32.94 17.71 -20.52
C ILE A 4 -33.44 18.54 -19.34
N ASP A 5 -34.51 19.27 -19.62
CA ASP A 5 -35.21 20.21 -18.77
C ASP A 5 -36.04 19.56 -17.67
N ARG A 6 -36.17 20.34 -16.59
CA ARG A 6 -37.07 20.15 -15.44
C ARG A 6 -38.53 20.42 -15.82
N MET A 7 -39.46 19.57 -15.39
CA MET A 7 -40.90 19.82 -15.14
C MET A 7 -41.36 18.72 -14.15
N ASN A 8 -42.30 18.82 -13.22
CA ASN A 8 -43.39 19.75 -12.83
C ASN A 8 -43.75 19.33 -11.38
N ALA A 9 -43.79 20.20 -10.37
CA ALA A 9 -44.95 20.99 -9.91
C ALA A 9 -46.28 20.20 -9.80
N GLY A 10 -46.73 19.97 -8.56
CA GLY A 10 -48.03 19.37 -8.24
C GLY A 10 -48.49 19.73 -6.83
N LYS A 11 -48.87 21.00 -6.64
CA LYS A 11 -49.41 21.58 -5.41
C LYS A 11 -50.94 21.58 -5.52
N HIS A 12 -51.63 20.75 -4.75
CA HIS A 12 -53.09 20.85 -4.60
C HIS A 12 -53.43 21.44 -3.24
N GLN A 13 -53.68 22.74 -3.25
CA GLN A 13 -54.60 23.39 -2.30
C GLN A 13 -56.02 23.03 -2.73
N SER A 14 -56.87 22.64 -1.78
CA SER A 14 -58.31 22.70 -1.94
C SER A 14 -58.87 23.54 -0.80
N ALA A 15 -59.71 24.48 -1.19
CA ALA A 15 -60.25 25.55 -0.38
C ALA A 15 -61.78 25.50 -0.50
N VAL A 16 -62.44 25.63 0.66
CA VAL A 16 -63.68 26.42 0.89
C VAL A 16 -65.00 25.91 0.30
N HIS A 17 -65.97 25.64 1.17
CA HIS A 17 -67.29 26.32 1.28
C HIS A 17 -67.90 25.90 2.64
N GLU A 18 -68.13 26.77 3.62
CA GLU A 18 -69.06 27.92 3.75
C GLU A 18 -70.45 27.51 4.30
N ALA A 19 -70.71 28.02 5.53
CA ALA A 19 -71.99 28.49 6.11
C ALA A 19 -73.14 27.48 6.40
N ALA A 20 -73.98 27.63 7.43
CA ALA A 20 -74.01 28.52 8.58
C ALA A 20 -75.15 28.12 9.56
N HIS A 21 -75.14 28.80 10.70
CA HIS A 21 -76.29 29.21 11.54
C HIS A 21 -76.80 28.30 12.69
N VAL A 22 -76.56 28.86 13.89
CA VAL A 22 -77.55 29.16 14.96
C VAL A 22 -77.96 28.00 15.88
N GLY A 23 -77.42 28.07 17.09
CA GLY A 23 -77.91 27.38 18.28
C GLY A 23 -77.26 27.98 19.52
N VAL A 24 -77.85 29.06 20.05
CA VAL A 24 -77.52 29.65 21.35
C VAL A 24 -77.84 28.63 22.44
N GLY A 25 -76.82 28.25 23.19
CA GLY A 25 -76.94 27.46 24.41
C GLY A 25 -75.76 27.78 25.30
N ILE A 26 -75.93 28.79 26.16
CA ILE A 26 -75.00 29.10 27.24
C ILE A 26 -75.12 27.95 28.23
N MET A 27 -74.18 27.01 28.19
CA MET A 27 -73.87 26.15 29.33
C MET A 27 -72.46 26.50 29.79
N GLU A 28 -72.37 27.28 30.87
CA GLU A 28 -71.18 27.35 31.71
C GLU A 28 -70.99 25.98 32.37
N GLY A 29 -70.54 25.01 31.58
CA GLY A 29 -69.94 23.79 32.07
C GLY A 29 -68.48 24.11 32.37
N VAL A 30 -68.15 24.21 33.65
CA VAL A 30 -66.77 24.16 34.15
C VAL A 30 -66.18 22.82 33.69
N MET A 31 -65.66 22.78 32.46
CA MET A 31 -64.79 21.71 32.00
C MET A 31 -63.45 21.98 32.65
N SER A 32 -63.29 21.45 33.86
CA SER A 32 -61.97 21.16 34.40
C SER A 32 -61.23 20.38 33.32
N ALA A 33 -60.26 21.01 32.67
CA ALA A 33 -59.37 20.36 31.73
C ALA A 33 -58.69 19.23 32.51
N LYS A 34 -59.25 18.02 32.43
CA LYS A 34 -58.52 16.82 32.82
C LYS A 34 -57.34 16.81 31.87
N VAL A 35 -56.16 17.08 32.41
CA VAL A 35 -54.89 16.71 31.79
C VAL A 35 -55.06 15.24 31.45
N VAL A 36 -55.33 14.95 30.17
CA VAL A 36 -55.25 13.59 29.67
C VAL A 36 -53.76 13.32 29.67
N GLU A 37 -53.28 12.75 30.77
CA GLU A 37 -51.92 12.21 30.85
C GLU A 37 -51.82 11.19 29.73
N ASP A 38 -51.09 11.54 28.68
CA ASP A 38 -50.82 10.64 27.57
C ASP A 38 -49.95 9.49 28.10
N PRO A 39 -50.51 8.27 28.26
CA PRO A 39 -49.79 7.16 28.87
C PRO A 39 -48.67 6.64 27.95
N TYR A 40 -48.54 7.16 26.72
CA TYR A 40 -47.54 6.75 25.74
C TYR A 40 -46.28 7.62 25.73
N THR A 41 -46.27 8.74 26.47
CA THR A 41 -45.11 9.62 26.62
C THR A 41 -43.80 8.91 27.06
N PRO A 42 -43.79 7.97 28.02
CA PRO A 42 -42.56 7.24 28.38
C PRO A 42 -42.14 6.21 27.33
N LEU A 43 -43.10 5.65 26.58
CA LEU A 43 -42.84 4.69 25.51
C LEU A 43 -42.15 5.36 24.32
N HIS A 44 -42.63 6.54 23.92
CA HIS A 44 -41.99 7.34 22.87
C HIS A 44 -40.56 7.76 23.22
N ARG A 45 -40.29 8.12 24.48
CA ARG A 45 -38.93 8.45 24.94
C ARG A 45 -38.00 7.24 24.88
N ALA A 46 -38.50 6.03 25.12
CA ALA A 46 -37.72 4.80 25.02
C ALA A 46 -37.32 4.50 23.57
N ASP A 47 -38.24 4.70 22.61
CA ASP A 47 -37.97 4.50 21.18
C ASP A 47 -36.93 5.50 20.64
N GLU A 48 -36.99 6.77 21.06
CA GLU A 48 -36.00 7.79 20.69
C GLU A 48 -34.60 7.46 21.22
N ILE A 49 -34.50 7.04 22.49
CA ILE A 49 -33.24 6.62 23.09
C ILE A 49 -32.69 5.37 22.39
N ALA A 50 -33.54 4.38 22.13
CA ALA A 50 -33.16 3.16 21.42
C ALA A 50 -32.62 3.47 20.01
N ALA A 51 -33.26 4.39 19.29
CA ALA A 51 -32.81 4.82 17.97
C ALA A 51 -31.44 5.52 18.01
N VAL A 52 -31.17 6.36 19.01
CA VAL A 52 -29.86 7.00 19.19
C VAL A 52 -28.79 5.98 19.55
N VAL A 53 -29.05 5.08 20.51
CA VAL A 53 -28.13 4.01 20.91
C VAL A 53 -27.80 3.12 19.71
N LEU A 54 -28.80 2.71 18.93
CA LEU A 54 -28.60 1.89 17.74
C LEU A 54 -27.69 2.58 16.71
N LYS A 55 -27.88 3.88 16.48
CA LYS A 55 -27.01 4.66 15.57
C LYS A 55 -25.57 4.70 16.08
N VAL A 56 -25.37 4.96 17.38
CA VAL A 56 -24.03 4.98 18.00
C VAL A 56 -23.35 3.63 17.87
N VAL A 57 -24.04 2.54 18.22
CA VAL A 57 -23.51 1.18 18.09
C VAL A 57 -23.18 0.84 16.65
N THR A 58 -24.02 1.24 15.69
CA THR A 58 -23.77 1.01 14.26
C THR A 58 -22.52 1.73 13.78
N VAL A 59 -22.34 3.00 14.16
CA VAL A 59 -21.14 3.79 13.81
C VAL A 59 -19.88 3.17 14.44
N LEU A 60 -19.95 2.73 15.70
CA LEU A 60 -18.83 2.06 16.37
C LEU A 60 -18.49 0.72 15.71
N ALA A 61 -19.49 -0.09 15.36
CA ALA A 61 -19.29 -1.36 14.68
C ALA A 61 -18.66 -1.17 13.29
N LEU A 62 -19.10 -0.16 12.53
CA LEU A 62 -18.50 0.19 11.24
C LEU A 62 -17.05 0.65 11.40
N THR A 63 -16.78 1.52 12.39
CA THR A 63 -15.41 1.99 12.67
C THR A 63 -14.49 0.84 13.08
N PHE A 64 -14.97 -0.04 13.95
CA PHE A 64 -14.22 -1.22 14.39
C PHE A 64 -13.98 -2.21 13.24
N GLY A 65 -14.98 -2.42 12.38
CA GLY A 65 -14.84 -3.27 11.19
C GLY A 65 -13.78 -2.74 10.21
N LEU A 66 -13.70 -1.42 10.01
CA LEU A 66 -12.64 -0.80 9.21
C LEU A 66 -11.26 -1.01 9.85
N PHE A 67 -11.15 -0.88 11.17
CA PHE A 67 -9.90 -1.07 11.90
C PHE A 67 -9.37 -2.51 11.80
N GLU A 68 -10.23 -3.51 12.04
CA GLU A 68 -9.85 -4.93 11.91
C GLU A 68 -9.46 -5.30 10.47
N TYR A 69 -10.14 -4.75 9.48
CA TYR A 69 -9.80 -4.95 8.08
C TYR A 69 -8.38 -4.44 7.73
N ASP A 70 -8.01 -3.26 8.26
CA ASP A 70 -6.68 -2.71 8.06
C ASP A 70 -5.59 -3.54 8.76
N ARG A 71 -5.87 -4.08 9.96
CA ARG A 71 -4.95 -5.02 10.65
C ARG A 71 -4.77 -6.31 9.86
N GLN A 72 -5.87 -6.91 9.40
CA GLN A 72 -5.82 -8.13 8.59
C GLN A 72 -4.99 -7.94 7.32
N LYS A 73 -5.10 -6.78 6.67
CA LYS A 73 -4.24 -6.41 5.53
C LYS A 73 -2.77 -6.27 5.91
N ALA A 74 -2.47 -5.66 7.06
CA ALA A 74 -1.10 -5.56 7.54
C ALA A 74 -0.49 -6.93 7.82
N ASP A 75 -1.21 -7.81 8.50
CA ASP A 75 -0.77 -9.18 8.79
C ASP A 75 -0.57 -9.99 7.51
N ALA A 76 -1.48 -9.85 6.53
CA ALA A 76 -1.33 -10.47 5.21
C ALA A 76 -0.06 -9.98 4.49
N ARG A 77 0.21 -8.67 4.48
CA ARG A 77 1.43 -8.12 3.86
C ARG A 77 2.70 -8.66 4.49
N VAL A 78 2.73 -8.77 5.82
CA VAL A 78 3.86 -9.35 6.54
C VAL A 78 4.02 -10.83 6.19
N SER A 79 2.93 -11.59 6.12
CA SER A 79 2.94 -13.00 5.71
C SER A 79 3.52 -13.17 4.30
N GLU A 80 3.10 -12.35 3.34
CA GLU A 80 3.63 -12.38 1.97
C GLU A 80 5.12 -12.00 1.92
N SER A 81 5.55 -10.99 2.69
CA SER A 81 6.97 -10.67 2.84
C SER A 81 7.78 -11.86 3.36
N LEU A 82 7.29 -12.56 4.38
CA LEU A 82 7.96 -13.74 4.95
C LEU A 82 7.96 -14.94 4.00
N ALA A 83 6.98 -15.05 3.10
CA ALA A 83 6.99 -16.04 2.03
C ALA A 83 8.15 -15.79 1.05
N LEU A 84 8.40 -14.53 0.68
CA LEU A 84 9.58 -14.16 -0.14
C LEU A 84 10.91 -14.43 0.58
N VAL A 85 10.96 -14.27 1.91
CA VAL A 85 12.13 -14.68 2.72
C VAL A 85 12.37 -16.18 2.64
N GLN A 86 11.32 -16.99 2.77
CA GLN A 86 11.47 -18.44 2.60
C GLN A 86 11.87 -18.81 1.17
N GLU A 87 11.34 -18.09 0.19
CA GLU A 87 11.69 -18.32 -1.22
C GLU A 87 13.13 -17.93 -1.53
N TRP A 88 13.67 -16.87 -0.93
CA TRP A 88 15.09 -16.53 -1.01
C TRP A 88 15.99 -17.69 -0.57
N GLU A 89 15.66 -18.29 0.57
CA GLU A 89 16.43 -19.38 1.20
C GLU A 89 16.28 -20.72 0.47
N SER A 90 15.13 -20.98 -0.17
CA SER A 90 14.82 -22.30 -0.77
C SER A 90 14.76 -22.32 -2.30
N GLY A 91 14.61 -21.16 -2.94
CA GLY A 91 14.46 -21.00 -4.39
C GLY A 91 15.79 -20.97 -5.15
N GLY A 92 16.92 -21.16 -4.47
CA GLY A 92 18.24 -21.12 -5.08
C GLY A 92 18.74 -19.68 -5.37
N TYR A 93 18.07 -18.65 -4.85
CA TYR A 93 18.46 -17.25 -5.07
C TYR A 93 19.63 -16.88 -4.16
N ARG A 94 19.58 -17.29 -2.90
CA ARG A 94 20.67 -17.14 -1.96
C ARG A 94 21.93 -17.87 -2.44
N GLU A 95 21.79 -19.07 -2.96
CA GLU A 95 22.90 -19.86 -3.51
C GLU A 95 23.56 -19.15 -4.71
N ALA A 96 22.76 -18.60 -5.63
CA ALA A 96 23.25 -17.79 -6.74
C ALA A 96 23.97 -16.52 -6.25
N TYR A 97 23.41 -15.84 -5.25
CA TYR A 97 24.04 -14.67 -4.62
C TYR A 97 25.35 -15.01 -3.93
N THR A 98 25.42 -16.12 -3.20
CA THR A 98 26.66 -16.63 -2.59
C THR A 98 27.70 -16.93 -3.65
N HIS A 99 27.33 -17.63 -4.72
CA HIS A 99 28.26 -17.97 -5.79
C HIS A 99 28.85 -16.72 -6.46
N ILE A 100 28.03 -15.71 -6.76
CA ILE A 100 28.52 -14.43 -7.29
C ILE A 100 29.45 -13.73 -6.29
N ASN A 101 29.14 -13.75 -4.99
CA ASN A 101 30.01 -13.14 -3.98
C ASN A 101 31.37 -13.85 -3.88
N ASP A 102 31.39 -15.18 -4.05
CA ASP A 102 32.63 -15.96 -4.09
C ASP A 102 33.50 -15.56 -5.31
N LEU A 103 32.87 -15.21 -6.44
CA LEU A 103 33.55 -14.68 -7.62
C LEU A 103 33.98 -13.20 -7.46
N LEU A 104 33.21 -12.40 -6.71
CA LEU A 104 33.54 -11.00 -6.43
C LEU A 104 34.72 -10.85 -5.48
N TRP A 105 34.83 -11.73 -4.48
CA TRP A 105 35.78 -11.55 -3.38
C TRP A 105 37.26 -11.44 -3.79
N PRO A 106 37.78 -12.28 -4.72
CA PRO A 106 39.15 -12.13 -5.21
C PRO A 106 39.37 -10.78 -5.91
N LEU A 107 38.42 -10.35 -6.75
CA LEU A 107 38.51 -9.09 -7.50
C LEU A 107 38.44 -7.87 -6.58
N TYR A 108 37.59 -7.93 -5.56
CA TYR A 108 37.53 -6.92 -4.50
C TYR A 108 38.88 -6.83 -3.77
N SER A 109 39.44 -7.97 -3.40
CA SER A 109 40.72 -8.06 -2.68
C SER A 109 41.88 -7.50 -3.51
N GLU A 110 41.93 -7.81 -4.80
CA GLU A 110 42.91 -7.26 -5.75
C GLU A 110 42.74 -5.74 -5.94
N SER A 111 41.53 -5.23 -5.78
CA SER A 111 41.20 -3.82 -5.94
C SER A 111 41.33 -3.00 -4.65
N ALA A 112 41.81 -3.57 -3.53
CA ALA A 112 41.80 -2.93 -2.22
C ALA A 112 42.49 -1.56 -2.19
N GLU A 113 43.65 -1.42 -2.84
CA GLU A 113 44.37 -0.14 -2.94
C GLU A 113 43.57 0.90 -3.74
N ALA A 114 42.96 0.48 -4.85
CA ALA A 114 42.11 1.35 -5.66
C ALA A 114 40.89 1.81 -4.85
N ILE A 115 40.22 0.90 -4.15
CA ILE A 115 39.08 1.20 -3.29
C ILE A 115 39.46 2.23 -2.22
N ALA A 116 40.61 2.05 -1.57
CA ALA A 116 41.12 3.01 -0.58
C ALA A 116 41.43 4.39 -1.20
N ALA A 117 41.97 4.41 -2.43
CA ALA A 117 42.30 5.65 -3.13
C ALA A 117 41.07 6.47 -3.53
N VAL A 118 39.93 5.81 -3.81
CA VAL A 118 38.69 6.52 -4.15
C VAL A 118 38.04 7.22 -2.94
N GLY A 119 38.26 6.70 -1.72
CA GLY A 119 37.73 7.30 -0.49
C GLY A 119 36.21 7.44 -0.51
N ASP A 120 35.70 8.63 -0.18
CA ASP A 120 34.25 8.91 -0.08
C ASP A 120 33.63 9.47 -1.36
N ASP A 121 34.35 9.50 -2.49
CA ASP A 121 33.77 9.90 -3.78
C ASP A 121 32.77 8.84 -4.26
N ALA A 122 31.48 9.15 -4.12
CA ALA A 122 30.39 8.25 -4.47
C ALA A 122 30.37 7.86 -5.96
N ALA A 123 30.69 8.79 -6.87
CA ALA A 123 30.64 8.53 -8.30
C ALA A 123 31.81 7.63 -8.73
N ALA A 124 33.01 7.93 -8.23
CA ALA A 124 34.17 7.10 -8.50
C ALA A 124 34.06 5.72 -7.83
N ARG A 125 33.43 5.61 -6.65
CA ARG A 125 33.13 4.32 -6.01
C ARG A 125 32.16 3.51 -6.85
N ALA A 126 31.05 4.10 -7.28
CA ALA A 126 30.07 3.41 -8.12
C ALA A 126 30.69 2.90 -9.42
N LEU A 127 31.59 3.68 -10.05
CA LEU A 127 32.33 3.24 -11.23
C LEU A 127 33.27 2.06 -10.91
N LEU A 128 34.05 2.14 -9.83
CA LEU A 128 34.98 1.09 -9.43
C LEU A 128 34.25 -0.22 -9.12
N TYR A 129 33.22 -0.19 -8.28
CA TYR A 129 32.44 -1.37 -7.92
C TYR A 129 31.68 -1.95 -9.12
N GLY A 130 31.12 -1.09 -9.97
CA GLY A 130 30.52 -1.51 -11.24
C GLY A 130 31.53 -2.25 -12.12
N ASN A 131 32.77 -1.75 -12.26
CA ASN A 131 33.81 -2.41 -13.06
C ASN A 131 34.25 -3.77 -12.49
N ILE A 132 34.19 -3.94 -11.17
CA ILE A 132 34.43 -5.21 -10.47
C ILE A 132 33.30 -6.20 -10.81
N GLY A 133 32.03 -5.80 -10.68
CA GLY A 133 30.89 -6.65 -11.04
C GLY A 133 30.85 -7.02 -12.53
N GLU A 134 31.25 -6.09 -13.40
CA GLU A 134 31.41 -6.35 -14.85
C GLU A 134 32.49 -7.40 -15.13
N ALA A 135 33.56 -7.43 -14.34
CA ALA A 135 34.61 -8.45 -14.49
C ALA A 135 34.11 -9.85 -14.10
N VAL A 136 33.19 -9.96 -13.14
CA VAL A 136 32.54 -11.24 -12.78
C VAL A 136 31.71 -11.79 -13.93
N THR A 137 31.03 -10.92 -14.68
CA THR A 137 30.15 -11.28 -15.81
C THR A 137 30.86 -11.29 -17.17
N GLY A 138 32.20 -11.34 -17.18
CA GLY A 138 32.99 -11.49 -18.41
C GLY A 138 33.05 -10.27 -19.34
N ARG A 139 32.32 -9.18 -19.06
CA ARG A 139 32.24 -7.95 -19.86
C ARG A 139 31.78 -8.14 -21.32
N ASP A 140 31.18 -9.28 -21.63
CA ASP A 140 30.63 -9.54 -22.95
C ASP A 140 29.12 -9.26 -23.01
N ASN A 141 28.61 -9.16 -24.23
CA ASN A 141 27.19 -8.99 -24.51
C ASN A 141 26.50 -10.32 -24.84
N ALA A 142 27.13 -11.47 -24.54
CA ALA A 142 26.53 -12.77 -24.77
C ALA A 142 25.58 -13.15 -23.62
N PHE A 143 25.89 -12.74 -22.39
CA PHE A 143 25.06 -12.99 -21.20
C PHE A 143 24.73 -14.48 -21.00
N VAL A 144 25.69 -15.35 -21.29
CA VAL A 144 25.51 -16.82 -21.27
C VAL A 144 26.30 -17.53 -20.18
N SER A 145 27.21 -16.83 -19.50
CA SER A 145 28.05 -17.41 -18.46
C SER A 145 27.20 -17.84 -17.26
N GLU A 146 27.77 -18.71 -16.42
CA GLU A 146 27.12 -19.10 -15.16
C GLU A 146 26.88 -17.88 -14.25
N ALA A 147 27.86 -16.98 -14.18
CA ALA A 147 27.75 -15.73 -13.44
C ALA A 147 26.61 -14.83 -13.96
N ASP A 148 26.42 -14.73 -15.29
CA ASP A 148 25.30 -13.98 -15.87
C ASP A 148 23.96 -14.56 -15.42
N ARG A 149 23.83 -15.89 -15.42
CA ARG A 149 22.58 -16.57 -15.01
C ARG A 149 22.28 -16.35 -13.54
N ASP A 150 23.29 -16.39 -12.69
CA ASP A 150 23.13 -16.11 -11.28
C ASP A 150 22.74 -14.65 -11.05
N VAL A 151 23.36 -13.72 -11.78
CA VAL A 151 23.07 -12.28 -11.66
C VAL A 151 21.63 -12.02 -12.10
N ASP A 152 21.20 -12.59 -13.24
CA ASP A 152 19.83 -12.53 -13.72
C ASP A 152 18.84 -13.12 -12.71
N LYS A 153 19.20 -14.24 -12.06
CA LYS A 153 18.37 -14.89 -11.04
C LYS A 153 18.20 -14.02 -9.80
N VAL A 154 19.27 -13.37 -9.33
CA VAL A 154 19.23 -12.47 -8.17
C VAL A 154 18.48 -11.17 -8.51
N PHE A 155 18.69 -10.60 -9.70
CA PHE A 155 17.88 -9.48 -10.18
C PHE A 155 16.40 -9.83 -10.19
N HIS A 156 16.02 -10.98 -10.75
CA HIS A 156 14.64 -11.43 -10.79
C HIS A 156 14.00 -11.49 -9.39
N PHE A 157 14.74 -11.98 -8.39
CA PHE A 157 14.28 -11.99 -7.01
C PHE A 157 14.02 -10.58 -6.47
N PHE A 158 15.00 -9.69 -6.57
CA PHE A 158 14.87 -8.33 -6.05
C PHE A 158 13.83 -7.51 -6.80
N GLU A 159 13.69 -7.66 -8.12
CA GLU A 159 12.65 -6.99 -8.88
C GLU A 159 11.26 -7.44 -8.42
N ARG A 160 11.06 -8.75 -8.23
CA ARG A 160 9.78 -9.27 -7.72
C ARG A 160 9.49 -8.76 -6.31
N GLY A 161 10.49 -8.75 -5.43
CA GLY A 161 10.36 -8.22 -4.07
C GLY A 161 10.03 -6.72 -4.04
N ALA A 162 10.68 -5.94 -4.91
CA ALA A 162 10.46 -4.51 -5.07
C ALA A 162 9.05 -4.20 -5.58
N ILE A 163 8.58 -4.92 -6.61
CA ILE A 163 7.21 -4.79 -7.14
C ILE A 163 6.19 -5.18 -6.06
N CYS A 164 6.43 -6.27 -5.34
CA CYS A 164 5.54 -6.71 -4.25
C CYS A 164 5.38 -5.61 -3.19
N ALA A 165 6.48 -4.96 -2.81
CA ALA A 165 6.46 -3.85 -1.86
C ALA A 165 5.75 -2.60 -2.44
N ASP A 166 6.03 -2.25 -3.70
CA ASP A 166 5.43 -1.07 -4.36
C ASP A 166 3.91 -1.19 -4.56
N GLU A 167 3.43 -2.40 -4.87
CA GLU A 167 2.00 -2.70 -4.98
C GLU A 167 1.31 -2.92 -3.63
N SER A 168 2.01 -2.67 -2.51
CA SER A 168 1.48 -2.89 -1.15
C SER A 168 0.95 -4.31 -0.91
N ILE A 169 1.53 -5.30 -1.61
CA ILE A 169 1.29 -6.73 -1.38
C ILE A 169 2.23 -7.23 -0.27
N CYS A 170 3.49 -6.77 -0.29
CA CYS A 170 4.48 -7.01 0.74
C CYS A 170 4.64 -5.77 1.63
N ASP A 171 5.03 -5.98 2.89
CA ASP A 171 5.46 -4.90 3.77
C ASP A 171 6.89 -4.45 3.45
N TYR A 172 7.05 -3.21 2.99
CA TYR A 172 8.36 -2.66 2.61
C TYR A 172 9.36 -2.62 3.78
N ALA A 173 8.92 -2.34 5.01
CA ALA A 173 9.82 -2.28 6.16
C ALA A 173 10.39 -3.67 6.45
N VAL A 174 9.54 -4.70 6.44
CA VAL A 174 9.99 -6.10 6.56
C VAL A 174 10.96 -6.45 5.43
N MET A 175 10.62 -6.16 4.17
CA MET A 175 11.51 -6.45 3.03
C MET A 175 12.85 -5.74 3.17
N LYS A 176 12.87 -4.46 3.59
CA LYS A 176 14.10 -3.69 3.79
C LYS A 176 14.93 -4.24 4.96
N THR A 177 14.30 -4.76 6.02
CA THR A 177 15.01 -5.42 7.12
C THR A 177 15.72 -6.70 6.67
N PHE A 178 15.07 -7.53 5.84
CA PHE A 178 15.65 -8.82 5.42
C PHE A 178 16.61 -8.72 4.23
N PHE A 179 16.40 -7.77 3.32
CA PHE A 179 17.12 -7.72 2.04
C PHE A 179 17.80 -6.39 1.75
N GLY A 180 17.69 -5.40 2.64
CA GLY A 180 18.20 -4.05 2.39
C GLY A 180 19.70 -4.04 2.13
N SER A 181 20.48 -4.75 2.95
CA SER A 181 21.94 -4.85 2.84
C SER A 181 22.38 -5.58 1.58
N GLU A 182 21.74 -6.72 1.30
CA GLU A 182 22.04 -7.59 0.16
C GLU A 182 21.70 -6.89 -1.15
N SER A 183 20.52 -6.26 -1.24
CA SER A 183 20.10 -5.52 -2.43
C SER A 183 20.96 -4.29 -2.69
N GLU A 184 21.36 -3.55 -1.66
CA GLU A 184 22.27 -2.41 -1.77
C GLU A 184 23.65 -2.83 -2.29
N SER A 185 24.21 -3.86 -1.67
CA SER A 185 25.51 -4.41 -2.08
C SER A 185 25.44 -4.96 -3.50
N PHE A 186 24.41 -5.74 -3.81
CA PHE A 186 24.19 -6.28 -5.15
C PHE A 186 24.09 -5.19 -6.22
N TRP A 187 23.26 -4.16 -5.98
CA TRP A 187 23.11 -3.05 -6.91
C TRP A 187 24.41 -2.26 -7.11
N LEU A 188 25.20 -2.08 -6.05
CA LEU A 188 26.50 -1.40 -6.11
C LEU A 188 27.46 -2.08 -7.12
N TYR A 189 27.52 -3.41 -7.14
CA TYR A 189 28.38 -4.16 -8.06
C TYR A 189 27.75 -4.35 -9.45
N PHE A 190 26.44 -4.57 -9.54
CA PHE A 190 25.79 -5.02 -10.78
C PHE A 190 24.92 -3.98 -11.48
N SER A 191 24.93 -2.72 -11.03
CA SER A 191 24.25 -1.62 -11.75
C SER A 191 24.75 -1.45 -13.20
N LYS A 192 26.05 -1.62 -13.45
CA LYS A 192 26.65 -1.60 -14.80
C LYS A 192 26.20 -2.77 -15.68
N TYR A 193 26.09 -3.95 -15.09
CA TYR A 193 25.51 -5.10 -15.77
C TYR A 193 24.07 -4.82 -16.21
N ALA A 194 23.26 -4.23 -15.33
CA ALA A 194 21.89 -3.83 -15.66
C ALA A 194 21.84 -2.75 -16.76
N GLU A 195 22.74 -1.77 -16.76
CA GLU A 195 22.89 -0.82 -17.86
C GLU A 195 23.22 -1.50 -19.20
N ARG A 196 24.08 -2.52 -19.19
CA ARG A 196 24.42 -3.31 -20.38
C ARG A 196 23.23 -4.10 -20.90
N ARG A 197 22.48 -4.79 -20.02
CA ARG A 197 21.23 -5.50 -20.38
C ARG A 197 20.18 -4.56 -20.98
N ARG A 198 20.03 -3.36 -20.41
CA ARG A 198 19.14 -2.32 -20.97
C ARG A 198 19.58 -1.87 -22.35
N SER A 199 20.88 -1.69 -22.55
CA SER A 199 21.48 -1.31 -23.85
C SER A 199 21.33 -2.42 -24.91
N ASP A 200 21.23 -3.68 -24.47
CA ASP A 200 20.98 -4.86 -25.31
C ASP A 200 19.48 -5.09 -25.62
N GLY A 201 18.59 -4.20 -25.15
CA GLY A 201 17.17 -4.21 -25.50
C GLY A 201 16.22 -4.70 -24.41
N TYR A 202 16.73 -5.10 -23.24
CA TYR A 202 15.89 -5.43 -22.08
C TYR A 202 15.50 -4.15 -21.34
N ALA A 203 14.58 -3.39 -21.92
CA ALA A 203 14.11 -2.13 -21.34
C ALA A 203 13.58 -2.34 -19.91
N GLY A 204 14.07 -1.54 -18.97
CA GLY A 204 13.68 -1.62 -17.56
C GLY A 204 14.40 -2.66 -16.71
N TYR A 205 15.35 -3.43 -17.27
CA TYR A 205 16.12 -4.41 -16.50
C TYR A 205 16.81 -3.78 -15.28
N GLY A 206 16.57 -4.33 -14.10
CA GLY A 206 17.13 -3.90 -12.82
C GLY A 206 16.50 -2.63 -12.25
N GLU A 207 15.49 -2.06 -12.91
CA GLU A 207 14.89 -0.78 -12.52
C GLU A 207 14.17 -0.88 -11.19
N TRP A 208 13.46 -1.98 -10.94
CA TRP A 208 12.76 -2.18 -9.67
C TRP A 208 13.72 -2.43 -8.52
N THR A 209 14.81 -3.16 -8.75
CA THR A 209 15.90 -3.31 -7.78
C THR A 209 16.51 -1.96 -7.41
N ARG A 210 16.80 -1.11 -8.41
CA ARG A 210 17.29 0.25 -8.19
C ARG A 210 16.35 1.07 -7.31
N ARG A 211 15.06 1.09 -7.65
CA ARG A 211 14.02 1.83 -6.90
C ARG A 211 13.90 1.34 -5.45
N PHE A 212 13.99 0.03 -5.23
CA PHE A 212 13.98 -0.55 -3.88
C PHE A 212 15.19 -0.11 -3.05
N VAL A 213 16.39 -0.12 -3.66
CA VAL A 213 17.62 0.31 -3.01
C VAL A 213 17.58 1.80 -2.66
N GLU A 214 17.12 2.64 -3.59
CA GLU A 214 16.99 4.10 -3.41
C GLU A 214 15.81 4.48 -2.50
N GLY A 215 14.93 3.54 -2.16
CA GLY A 215 13.74 3.77 -1.35
C GLY A 215 12.60 4.46 -2.09
N ASP A 216 12.62 4.48 -3.43
CA ASP A 216 11.57 4.98 -4.31
C ASP A 216 10.44 3.95 -4.51
N ILE A 217 9.91 3.47 -3.39
CA ILE A 217 8.82 2.48 -3.32
C ILE A 217 7.59 3.12 -2.68
N ARG A 218 6.42 2.92 -3.29
CA ARG A 218 5.14 3.38 -2.74
C ARG A 218 4.86 2.66 -1.43
N ARG A 219 4.86 3.40 -0.33
CA ARG A 219 4.54 2.85 1.00
C ARG A 219 3.02 2.87 1.22
N ALA A 220 2.48 1.77 1.73
CA ALA A 220 1.10 1.73 2.18
C ALA A 220 0.88 2.82 3.26
N LYS A 221 0.03 3.79 2.96
CA LYS A 221 -0.38 4.80 3.95
C LYS A 221 -1.45 4.17 4.83
N PHE A 222 -1.13 3.91 6.09
CA PHE A 222 -2.14 3.55 7.08
C PHE A 222 -3.10 4.74 7.25
N LEU A 223 -4.40 4.50 7.26
CA LEU A 223 -5.46 5.52 7.25
C LEU A 223 -5.55 6.38 8.53
N GLY A 224 -4.48 6.54 9.32
CA GLY A 224 -4.58 7.28 10.58
C GLY A 224 -3.31 7.71 11.30
N LEU A 225 -2.11 7.52 10.75
CA LEU A 225 -0.88 8.00 11.40
C LEU A 225 0.03 8.68 10.39
N PHE A 226 0.12 10.01 10.53
CA PHE A 226 1.22 10.84 10.05
C PHE A 226 2.42 10.70 11.00
#